data_AF-A0A4Q3V2S5-F1
#
_entry.id   AF-A0A4Q3V2S5-F1
#
_cell.length_a   1.000
_cell.length_b   1.000
_cell.length_c   1.000
_cell.angle_alpha   90.00
_cell.angle_beta   90.00
_cell.angle_gamma   90.00
#
_symmetry.space_group_name_H-M   'P 1'
#
loop_
_entity.id
_entity.type
_entity.pdbx_description
1 polymer ?
#
loop_
_entity_poly.entity_id
_entity_poly.type
_entity_poly.pdbx_seq_one_letter_code
_entity_poly.pdbx_strand_id
1 'polypeptide(L)'
;MIIALVIWLLRKIRPASKMHGRKSLVVIVLLVCCVAKSQEHEKLYSVMYKGDDIGTVRLKQSNSSDTFHYRIISDINTRFIVKICVKSVEESVFKNDRLIYSTVNRTVNG
;
A
#
# COMPACT_ATOMS: atom_id res chain seq x y z
N MET A 1 -12.43 -6.26 -9.67
CA MET A 1 -13.56 -6.96 -9.02
C MET A 1 -14.64 -6.00 -8.49
N ILE A 2 -14.27 -4.90 -7.84
CA ILE A 2 -15.22 -3.92 -7.27
C ILE A 2 -16.13 -3.30 -8.35
N ILE A 3 -15.59 -2.94 -9.52
CA ILE A 3 -16.36 -2.32 -10.62
C ILE A 3 -17.49 -3.24 -11.12
N ALA A 4 -17.22 -4.54 -11.27
CA ALA A 4 -18.21 -5.51 -11.73
C ALA A 4 -19.32 -5.73 -10.69
N LEU A 5 -18.99 -5.72 -9.40
CA LEU A 5 -19.97 -5.79 -8.31
C LEU A 5 -20.85 -4.55 -8.25
N VAL A 6 -20.28 -3.36 -8.45
CA VAL A 6 -21.03 -2.10 -8.52
C VAL A 6 -21.98 -2.11 -9.72
N ILE A 7 -21.53 -2.54 -10.91
CA ILE A 7 -22.38 -2.67 -12.10
C ILE A 7 -23.50 -3.70 -11.89
N TRP A 8 -23.19 -4.83 -11.23
CA TRP A 8 -24.18 -5.86 -10.91
C TRP A 8 -25.23 -5.36 -9.90
N LEU A 9 -24.80 -4.63 -8.86
CA LEU A 9 -25.70 -4.02 -7.86
C LEU A 9 -26.61 -2.97 -8.51
N LEU A 10 -26.07 -2.11 -9.38
CA LEU A 10 -26.83 -1.10 -10.12
C LEU A 10 -27.86 -1.72 -11.07
N ARG A 11 -27.55 -2.90 -11.65
CA ARG A 11 -28.51 -3.67 -12.45
C ARG A 11 -29.60 -4.32 -11.59
N LYS A 12 -29.24 -4.84 -10.41
CA LYS A 12 -30.15 -5.49 -9.46
C LYS A 12 -31.16 -4.51 -8.83
N ILE A 13 -30.76 -3.24 -8.63
CA ILE A 13 -31.57 -2.21 -7.97
C ILE A 13 -32.57 -1.50 -8.91
N ARG A 14 -32.62 -1.83 -10.23
CA ARG A 14 -33.62 -1.22 -11.15
C ARG A 14 -35.05 -1.44 -10.62
N PRO A 15 -35.76 -0.40 -10.13
CA PRO A 15 -37.13 -0.54 -9.72
C PRO A 15 -38.03 -0.38 -10.95
N ALA A 16 -39.05 -1.21 -11.05
CA ALA A 16 -40.17 -0.99 -11.96
C ALA A 16 -41.04 0.17 -11.44
N SER A 17 -40.57 1.41 -11.51
CA SER A 17 -41.43 2.58 -11.29
C SER A 17 -40.86 3.87 -11.88
N LYS A 18 -41.77 4.63 -12.48
CA LYS A 18 -41.54 5.86 -13.24
C LYS A 18 -40.97 6.98 -12.36
N MET A 19 -40.00 7.70 -12.92
CA MET A 19 -39.79 9.15 -12.72
C MET A 19 -39.38 9.65 -11.31
N HIS A 20 -38.30 9.15 -10.71
CA HIS A 20 -37.51 9.87 -9.67
C HIS A 20 -35.99 9.52 -9.67
N GLY A 21 -35.51 8.84 -10.72
CA GLY A 21 -34.26 8.07 -10.73
C GLY A 21 -32.93 8.83 -10.83
N ARG A 22 -32.92 10.15 -11.03
CA ARG A 22 -31.66 10.93 -11.15
C ARG A 22 -31.04 11.32 -9.80
N LYS A 23 -31.85 11.65 -8.79
CA LYS A 23 -31.35 12.11 -7.48
C LYS A 23 -30.74 10.96 -6.65
N SER A 24 -31.28 9.75 -6.80
CA SER A 24 -30.84 8.56 -6.05
C SER A 24 -29.43 8.08 -6.45
N LEU A 25 -29.09 8.14 -7.74
CA LEU A 25 -27.75 7.78 -8.23
C LEU A 25 -26.65 8.70 -7.69
N VAL A 26 -26.93 10.01 -7.57
CA VAL A 26 -25.98 10.98 -7.02
C VAL A 26 -25.67 10.68 -5.55
N VAL A 27 -26.68 10.33 -4.76
CA VAL A 27 -26.52 9.98 -3.33
C VAL A 27 -25.68 8.71 -3.16
N ILE A 28 -25.89 7.71 -4.01
CA ILE A 28 -25.11 6.46 -3.98
C ILE A 28 -23.65 6.72 -4.37
N VAL A 29 -23.40 7.52 -5.41
CA VAL A 29 -22.02 7.90 -5.81
C VAL A 29 -21.33 8.68 -4.69
N LEU A 30 -22.05 9.59 -4.02
CA LEU A 30 -21.52 10.36 -2.88
C LEU A 30 -21.13 9.46 -1.70
N LEU A 31 -21.97 8.47 -1.37
CA LEU A 31 -21.71 7.48 -0.32
C LEU A 31 -20.50 6.59 -0.62
N VAL A 32 -20.29 6.22 -1.89
CA VAL A 32 -19.12 5.43 -2.33
C VAL A 32 -17.81 6.22 -2.20
N CYS A 33 -17.84 7.54 -2.41
CA CYS A 33 -16.66 8.39 -2.17
C CYS A 33 -16.26 8.45 -0.69
N CYS A 34 -17.22 8.38 0.24
CA CYS A 34 -16.93 8.41 1.68
C CYS A 34 -16.23 7.14 2.22
N VAL A 35 -16.26 6.03 1.47
CA VAL A 35 -15.62 4.75 1.86
C VAL A 35 -14.30 4.48 1.14
N ALA A 36 -13.78 5.45 0.38
CA ALA A 36 -12.46 5.35 -0.23
C ALA A 36 -11.39 5.31 0.87
N LYS A 37 -10.96 4.10 1.23
CA LYS A 37 -9.90 3.89 2.21
C LYS A 37 -8.55 4.40 1.69
N SER A 38 -7.69 4.76 2.64
CA SER A 38 -6.26 5.03 2.46
C SER A 38 -5.61 4.05 1.49
N GLN A 39 -4.90 4.57 0.49
CA GLN A 39 -4.17 3.78 -0.50
C GLN A 39 -2.82 3.39 0.10
N GLU A 40 -2.57 2.09 0.27
CA GLU A 40 -1.23 1.55 0.52
C GLU A 40 -0.48 1.51 -0.82
N HIS A 41 0.63 2.23 -0.89
CA HIS A 41 1.53 2.22 -2.03
C HIS A 41 2.71 1.31 -1.73
N GLU A 42 2.95 0.34 -2.60
CA GLU A 42 4.10 -0.56 -2.51
C GLU A 42 4.99 -0.39 -3.75
N LYS A 43 6.30 -0.28 -3.53
CA LYS A 43 7.32 -0.30 -4.58
C LYS A 43 8.34 -1.39 -4.26
N LEU A 44 8.64 -2.22 -5.25
CA LEU A 44 9.64 -3.27 -5.16
C LEU A 44 10.85 -2.88 -6.01
N TYR A 45 12.03 -2.99 -5.42
CA TYR A 45 13.32 -2.72 -6.06
C TYR A 45 14.18 -3.98 -5.98
N SER A 46 14.84 -4.32 -7.09
CA SER A 46 15.95 -5.28 -7.08
C SER A 46 17.25 -4.54 -6.72
N VAL A 47 18.09 -5.20 -5.93
CA VAL A 47 19.38 -4.68 -5.50
C VAL A 47 20.45 -5.34 -6.36
N MET A 48 21.14 -4.53 -7.17
CA MET A 48 22.19 -5.02 -8.06
C MET A 48 23.58 -4.74 -7.46
N TYR A 49 24.46 -5.74 -7.51
CA TYR A 49 25.88 -5.57 -7.17
C TYR A 49 26.75 -6.26 -8.22
N LYS A 50 27.64 -5.50 -8.86
CA LYS A 50 28.50 -5.98 -9.96
C LYS A 50 27.75 -6.66 -11.13
N GLY A 51 26.48 -6.29 -11.34
CA GLY A 51 25.65 -6.87 -12.40
C GLY A 51 24.82 -8.07 -11.95
N ASP A 52 25.03 -8.57 -10.73
CA ASP A 52 24.23 -9.64 -10.14
C ASP A 52 23.08 -9.06 -9.29
N ASP A 53 21.90 -9.67 -9.38
CA ASP A 53 20.81 -9.43 -8.44
C ASP A 53 21.15 -10.10 -7.11
N ILE A 54 21.34 -9.28 -6.08
CA ILE A 54 21.72 -9.72 -4.74
C ILE A 54 20.58 -9.59 -3.73
N GLY A 55 19.35 -9.33 -4.18
CA GLY A 55 18.19 -9.30 -3.31
C GLY A 55 17.21 -8.17 -3.62
N THR A 56 16.34 -7.87 -2.66
CA THR A 56 15.21 -6.97 -2.89
C THR A 56 15.02 -5.98 -1.75
N VAL A 57 14.48 -4.81 -2.11
CA VAL A 57 13.97 -3.82 -1.17
C VAL A 57 12.51 -3.54 -1.51
N ARG A 58 11.63 -3.71 -0.53
CA ARG A 58 10.21 -3.39 -0.62
C ARG A 58 9.93 -2.16 0.22
N LEU A 59 9.52 -1.08 -0.43
CA LEU A 59 9.05 0.15 0.20
C LEU A 59 7.52 0.14 0.22
N LYS A 60 6.95 0.16 1.42
CA LYS A 60 5.53 0.34 1.66
C LYS A 60 5.30 1.71 2.27
N GLN A 61 4.30 2.42 1.75
CA GLN A 61 3.83 3.68 2.28
C GLN A 61 2.32 3.59 2.46
N SER A 62 1.82 3.93 3.64
CA SER A 62 0.39 4.12 3.87
C SER A 62 0.15 5.48 4.52
N ASN A 63 -0.88 6.18 4.01
CA ASN A 63 -1.19 7.54 4.43
C ASN A 63 -2.60 7.57 5.01
N SER A 64 -2.75 7.90 6.29
CA SER A 64 -4.06 8.01 6.95
C SER A 64 -4.21 9.40 7.56
N SER A 65 -5.05 10.23 6.95
CA SER A 65 -5.19 11.65 7.31
C SER A 65 -3.80 12.31 7.30
N ASP A 66 -3.32 12.75 8.46
CA ASP A 66 -2.02 13.44 8.61
C ASP A 66 -0.91 12.51 9.11
N THR A 67 -1.14 11.19 9.07
CA THR A 67 -0.17 10.18 9.48
C THR A 67 0.38 9.44 8.27
N PHE A 68 1.70 9.48 8.10
CA PHE A 68 2.42 8.74 7.08
C PHE A 68 3.18 7.60 7.75
N HIS A 69 2.91 6.38 7.32
CA HIS A 69 3.66 5.20 7.74
C HIS A 69 4.53 4.75 6.57
N TYR A 70 5.84 4.71 6.79
CA TYR A 70 6.83 4.14 5.89
C TYR A 70 7.35 2.84 6.46
N ARG A 71 7.43 1.82 5.63
CA ARG A 71 8.04 0.54 5.96
C ARG A 71 8.96 0.09 4.84
N ILE A 72 10.23 -0.10 5.14
CA ILE A 72 11.24 -0.60 4.22
C ILE A 72 11.62 -2.01 4.68
N ILE A 73 11.48 -2.98 3.78
CA ILE A 73 11.85 -4.37 4.04
C ILE A 73 12.95 -4.73 3.05
N SER A 74 14.12 -5.10 3.56
CA SER A 74 15.27 -5.47 2.74
C SER A 74 15.64 -6.93 3.01
N ASP A 75 15.82 -7.70 1.95
CA ASP A 75 16.41 -9.05 2.00
C ASP A 75 17.55 -9.08 0.99
N ILE A 76 18.78 -9.06 1.48
CA ILE A 76 20.00 -8.95 0.69
C ILE A 76 20.88 -10.15 1.00
N ASN A 77 21.32 -10.85 -0.04
CA ASN A 77 22.24 -11.95 0.05
C ASN A 77 23.36 -11.76 -0.96
N THR A 78 24.56 -11.51 -0.47
CA THR A 78 25.72 -11.23 -1.30
C THR A 78 26.94 -11.98 -0.78
N ARG A 79 27.96 -12.12 -1.63
CA ARG A 79 29.23 -12.74 -1.27
C ARG A 79 30.36 -11.81 -1.70
N PHE A 80 31.10 -11.30 -0.73
CA PHE A 80 32.34 -10.59 -0.97
C PHE A 80 33.50 -11.58 -0.87
N ILE A 81 34.05 -11.73 0.33
CA ILE A 81 34.99 -12.82 0.69
C ILE A 81 34.20 -13.96 1.33
N VAL A 82 33.30 -13.61 2.25
CA VAL A 82 32.35 -14.50 2.92
C VAL A 82 30.93 -14.20 2.47
N LYS A 83 30.02 -15.16 2.67
CA LYS A 83 28.58 -14.96 2.43
C LYS A 83 28.03 -14.01 3.49
N ILE A 84 27.29 -13.01 3.06
CA ILE A 84 26.61 -12.03 3.91
C ILE A 84 25.13 -12.05 3.58
N CYS A 85 24.31 -12.44 4.55
CA CYS A 85 22.85 -12.37 4.47
C CYS A 85 22.37 -11.25 5.38
N VAL A 86 21.69 -10.25 4.86
CA VAL A 86 21.10 -9.14 5.61
C VAL A 86 19.60 -9.15 5.43
N LYS A 87 18.88 -9.24 6.55
CA LYS A 87 17.43 -8.99 6.60
C LYS A 87 17.18 -7.76 7.45
N SER A 88 16.49 -6.77 6.90
CA SER A 88 16.22 -5.50 7.58
C SER A 88 14.74 -5.15 7.46
N VAL A 89 14.16 -4.67 8.54
CA VAL A 89 12.84 -4.03 8.57
C VAL A 89 13.01 -2.68 9.24
N GLU A 90 12.72 -1.63 8.48
CA GLU A 90 12.76 -0.24 8.94
C GLU A 90 11.35 0.31 8.90
N GLU A 91 10.91 0.91 9.99
CA GLU A 91 9.57 1.50 10.10
C GLU A 91 9.73 2.93 10.55
N SER A 92 8.95 3.84 9.97
CA SER A 92 8.91 5.23 10.40
C SER A 92 7.48 5.75 10.30
N VAL A 93 7.05 6.48 11.32
CA VAL A 93 5.74 7.08 11.39
C VAL A 93 5.91 8.58 11.57
N PHE A 94 5.30 9.34 10.67
CA PHE A 94 5.24 10.79 10.72
C PHE A 94 3.80 11.20 10.99
N LYS A 95 3.60 12.22 11.83
CA LYS A 95 2.30 12.85 12.06
C LYS A 95 2.48 14.36 11.97
N ASN A 96 1.68 15.03 11.13
CA ASN A 96 1.83 16.47 10.85
C ASN A 96 3.29 16.82 10.50
N ASP A 97 3.89 16.03 9.59
CA ASP A 97 5.29 16.15 9.14
C ASP A 97 6.36 16.00 10.22
N ARG A 98 5.98 15.58 11.43
CA ARG A 98 6.92 15.29 12.54
C ARG A 98 7.10 13.80 12.70
N LEU A 99 8.34 13.34 12.76
CA LEU A 99 8.66 11.95 13.09
C LEU A 99 8.23 11.66 14.53
N ILE A 100 7.30 10.72 14.70
CA ILE A 100 6.79 10.29 16.03
C ILE A 100 7.33 8.92 16.44
N TYR A 101 7.74 8.09 15.48
CA TYR A 101 8.31 6.78 15.73
C TYR A 101 9.25 6.40 14.59
N SER A 102 10.39 5.80 14.92
CA SER A 102 11.28 5.16 13.96
C SER A 102 11.94 3.95 14.60
N THR A 103 12.04 2.86 13.88
CA THR A 103 12.79 1.68 14.30
C THR A 103 13.49 1.03 13.13
N VAL A 104 14.59 0.36 13.44
CA VAL A 104 15.36 -0.46 12.51
C VAL A 104 15.64 -1.77 13.21
N ASN A 105 15.11 -2.85 12.66
CA ASN A 105 15.46 -4.20 13.07
C ASN A 105 16.27 -4.85 11.95
N ARG A 106 17.49 -5.28 12.26
CA ARG A 106 18.42 -5.84 11.28
C ARG A 106 19.08 -7.09 11.82
N THR A 107 19.06 -8.12 11.00
CA THR A 107 19.73 -9.40 11.24
C THR A 107 20.78 -9.61 10.15
N VAL A 108 22.00 -9.94 10.56
CA VAL A 108 23.11 -10.24 9.66
C VAL A 108 23.61 -11.65 9.95
N ASN A 109 23.65 -12.49 8.92
CA ASN A 109 24.12 -13.89 8.97
C ASN A 109 23.33 -14.86 9.85
N GLY A 110 22.06 -14.55 10.15
CA GLY A 110 21.18 -15.41 10.96
C GLY A 110 21.09 -14.94 12.39
#